data_AF-A0A367ISK2-F1
#
_entry.id   AF-A0A367ISK2-F1
#
_cell.length_a   1.000
_cell.length_b   1.000
_cell.length_c   1.000
_cell.angle_alpha   90.00
_cell.angle_beta   90.00
_cell.angle_gamma   90.00
#
_symmetry.space_group_name_H-M   'P 1'
#
loop_
_entity.id
_entity.type
_entity.pdbx_description
1 polymer ?
#
loop_
_entity_poly.entity_id
_entity_poly.type
_entity_poly.pdbx_seq_one_letter_code
_entity_poly.pdbx_strand_id
1 'polypeptide(L)' 'WKGVYTSAGGSDEFLRLFACTKHMEKEKISELEGKLTGLRDHGESITLKLANLEDVWKLSPDTKLLSSLALYDRLQIK' A
#
# COMPACT_ATOMS: atom_id res chain seq x y z
N TRP A 1 11.85 -13.27 -1.29
CA TRP A 1 10.43 -13.53 -1.64
C TRP A 1 9.86 -12.30 -2.32
N LYS A 2 9.08 -12.43 -3.41
CA LYS A 2 8.66 -11.31 -4.29
C LYS A 2 7.14 -11.04 -4.30
N GLY A 3 6.39 -11.62 -3.37
CA GLY A 3 4.94 -11.55 -3.35
C GLY A 3 4.33 -12.50 -2.32
N VAL A 4 3.00 -12.59 -2.32
CA VAL A 4 2.21 -13.38 -1.36
C VAL A 4 1.02 -14.06 -2.04
N TYR A 5 0.63 -15.22 -1.53
CA TYR A 5 -0.69 -15.80 -1.80
C TYR A 5 -1.68 -15.23 -0.79
N THR A 6 -2.85 -14.78 -1.25
CA THR A 6 -3.86 -14.13 -0.38
C THR A 6 -4.61 -15.11 0.51
N SER A 7 -4.75 -16.36 0.07
CA SER A 7 -5.38 -17.45 0.83
C SER A 7 -4.79 -18.79 0.41
N ALA A 8 -3.72 -19.22 1.07
CA ALA A 8 -3.06 -20.48 0.74
C ALA A 8 -4.01 -21.67 0.93
N GLY A 9 -4.29 -22.40 -0.14
CA GLY A 9 -5.24 -23.52 -0.16
C GLY A 9 -6.71 -23.12 -0.44
N GLY A 10 -7.03 -21.83 -0.41
CA GLY A 10 -8.37 -21.32 -0.75
C GLY A 10 -8.42 -20.50 -2.05
N SER A 11 -7.29 -19.99 -2.52
CA SER A 11 -7.14 -19.26 -3.78
C SER A 11 -5.75 -19.45 -4.37
N ASP A 12 -5.67 -19.50 -5.70
CA ASP A 12 -4.41 -19.50 -6.45
C ASP A 12 -3.92 -18.07 -6.80
N GLU A 13 -4.62 -17.04 -6.33
CA GLU A 13 -4.24 -15.64 -6.52
C GLU A 13 -2.87 -15.36 -5.89
N PHE A 14 -1.91 -15.00 -6.74
CA PHE A 14 -0.58 -14.57 -6.32
C PHE A 14 -0.40 -13.08 -6.54
N LEU A 15 -0.19 -12.34 -5.46
CA LEU A 15 0.08 -10.91 -5.49
C LEU A 15 1.58 -10.65 -5.49
N ARG A 16 2.09 -10.14 -6.60
CA ARG A 16 3.46 -9.61 -6.68
C ARG A 16 3.49 -8.22 -6.06
N LEU A 17 4.46 -7.99 -5.17
CA LEU A 17 4.59 -6.74 -4.43
C LEU A 17 5.79 -5.94 -4.94
N PHE A 18 5.60 -4.63 -5.10
CA PHE A 18 6.62 -3.69 -5.56
C PHE A 18 6.68 -2.50 -4.59
N ALA A 19 7.90 -2.02 -4.33
CA ALA A 19 8.12 -0.79 -3.58
C ALA A 19 8.52 0.33 -4.55
N CYS A 20 7.84 1.47 -4.46
CA CYS A 20 8.17 2.67 -5.21
C CYS A 20 8.45 3.80 -4.22
N THR A 21 9.68 4.29 -4.20
CA THR A 21 10.11 5.39 -3.33
C THR A 21 10.34 6.62 -4.18
N LYS A 22 9.76 7.75 -3.76
CA LYS A 22 9.90 9.03 -4.44
C LYS A 22 10.24 10.11 -3.42
N HIS A 23 11.20 10.96 -3.76
CA HIS A 23 11.44 12.20 -3.03
C HIS A 23 10.54 13.31 -3.58
N MET A 24 9.84 14.01 -2.68
CA MET A 24 8.90 15.08 -3.01
C MET A 24 9.01 16.19 -1.97
N GLU A 25 8.68 17.41 -2.38
CA GLU A 25 8.48 18.54 -1.46
C GLU A 25 7.32 18.24 -0.51
N LYS A 26 7.45 18.64 0.75
CA LYS A 26 6.51 18.31 1.82
C LYS A 26 5.10 18.84 1.50
N GLU A 27 5.03 20.03 0.95
CA GLU A 27 3.80 20.71 0.53
C GLU A 27 3.05 19.84 -0.50
N LYS A 28 3.76 19.35 -1.52
CA LYS A 28 3.20 18.44 -2.54
C LYS A 28 2.74 17.11 -1.98
N ILE A 29 3.37 16.62 -0.90
CA ILE A 29 2.91 15.40 -0.21
C ILE A 29 1.59 15.71 0.51
N SER A 30 1.53 16.80 1.28
CA SER A 30 0.32 17.19 2.02
C SER A 30 -0.89 17.43 1.11
N GLU A 31 -0.68 17.96 -0.10
CA GLU A 31 -1.73 18.12 -1.11
C GLU A 31 -2.36 16.80 -1.60
N LEU A 32 -1.74 15.65 -1.34
CA LEU A 32 -2.30 14.34 -1.70
C LEU A 32 -3.36 13.86 -0.71
N GLU A 33 -3.37 14.35 0.53
CA GLU A 33 -4.33 13.92 1.56
C GLU A 33 -5.78 14.18 1.11
N GLY A 34 -6.63 13.17 1.23
CA GLY A 34 -8.04 13.29 0.87
C GLY A 34 -8.29 13.45 -0.63
N LYS A 35 -7.25 13.42 -1.47
CA LYS A 35 -7.42 13.52 -2.92
C LYS A 35 -8.20 12.32 -3.43
N LEU A 36 -9.31 12.62 -4.08
CA LEU A 36 -10.17 11.63 -4.71
C LEU A 36 -9.54 11.23 -6.05
N THR A 37 -9.35 9.94 -6.21
CA THR A 37 -8.72 9.28 -7.34
C THR A 37 -9.58 8.08 -7.78
N GLY A 38 -9.19 7.42 -8.86
CA GLY A 38 -9.92 6.28 -9.43
C GLY A 38 -10.84 6.66 -10.59
N LEU A 39 -11.30 5.64 -11.30
CA LEU A 39 -12.23 5.78 -12.41
C LEU A 39 -13.67 5.84 -11.88
N ARG A 40 -14.10 7.03 -11.43
CA ARG A 40 -15.44 7.23 -10.84
C ARG A 40 -16.57 6.82 -11.74
N ASP A 41 -16.45 7.12 -13.03
CA ASP A 41 -17.46 6.77 -14.03
C ASP A 41 -17.58 5.25 -14.22
N HIS A 42 -16.61 4.48 -13.70
CA HIS A 42 -16.60 3.03 -13.68
C HIS A 42 -16.83 2.43 -12.27
N GLY A 43 -17.28 3.24 -11.30
CA GLY A 43 -17.66 2.79 -9.96
C GLY A 43 -16.51 2.72 -8.94
N GLU A 44 -15.32 3.22 -9.27
CA GLU A 44 -14.20 3.28 -8.33
C GLU A 44 -14.20 4.59 -7.53
N SER A 45 -14.23 4.48 -6.21
CA SER A 45 -14.06 5.62 -5.29
C SER A 45 -12.86 5.37 -4.39
N ILE A 46 -11.73 6.00 -4.73
CA ILE A 46 -10.45 5.82 -4.01
C ILE A 46 -10.01 7.15 -3.43
N THR A 47 -9.89 7.22 -2.11
CA THR A 47 -9.39 8.40 -1.41
C THR A 47 -8.00 8.12 -0.85
N LEU A 48 -7.05 9.01 -1.11
CA LEU A 48 -5.71 8.90 -0.54
C LEU A 48 -5.70 9.33 0.93
N LYS A 49 -5.00 8.54 1.75
CA LYS A 49 -4.70 8.83 3.17
C LYS A 49 -3.20 8.71 3.40
N LEU A 50 -2.60 9.79 3.88
CA LEU A 50 -1.23 9.89 4.32
C LEU A 50 -1.13 9.39 5.75
N ALA A 51 -0.05 8.69 6.04
CA ALA A 51 0.27 8.23 7.38
C ALA A 51 1.78 8.03 7.51
N ASN A 52 2.27 8.15 8.75
CA ASN A 52 3.63 7.76 9.06
C ASN A 52 3.78 6.26 8.82
N LEU A 53 4.85 5.85 8.14
CA LEU A 53 5.06 4.47 7.72
C LEU A 53 4.98 3.47 8.90
N GLU A 54 5.47 3.87 10.07
CA GLU A 54 5.43 3.10 11.32
C GLU A 54 4.03 2.84 11.89
N ASP A 55 3.05 3.65 11.51
CA ASP A 55 1.67 3.57 12.00
C ASP A 55 0.69 2.96 10.98
N VAL A 56 1.12 2.75 9.73
CA VAL A 56 0.25 2.33 8.63
C VAL A 56 -0.48 1.01 8.92
N TRP A 57 0.17 0.07 9.62
CA TRP A 57 -0.43 -1.23 9.97
C TRP A 57 -1.66 -1.12 10.87
N LYS A 58 -1.84 0.00 11.59
CA LYS A 58 -2.99 0.26 12.45
C LYS A 58 -4.23 0.70 11.66
N LEU A 59 -4.05 1.10 10.40
CA LEU A 59 -5.11 1.71 9.60
C LEU A 59 -6.01 0.71 8.89
N SER A 60 -5.49 -0.47 8.56
CA SER A 60 -6.25 -1.50 7.86
C SER A 60 -5.64 -2.89 8.07
N PRO A 61 -6.46 -3.93 8.27
CA PRO A 61 -6.01 -5.32 8.30
C PRO A 61 -5.79 -5.93 6.90
N ASP A 62 -5.79 -5.12 5.84
CA ASP A 62 -5.66 -5.60 4.45
C ASP A 62 -4.36 -6.37 4.19
N THR A 63 -4.47 -7.49 3.47
CA THR A 63 -3.34 -8.38 3.15
C THR A 63 -2.26 -7.68 2.33
N LYS A 64 -2.63 -6.83 1.36
CA LYS A 64 -1.66 -6.15 0.50
C LYS A 64 -0.84 -5.18 1.33
N LEU A 65 -1.51 -4.43 2.20
CA LEU A 65 -0.87 -3.50 3.13
C LEU A 65 0.09 -4.20 4.09
N LEU A 66 -0.42 -5.15 4.88
CA LEU A 66 0.36 -5.81 5.94
C LEU A 66 1.53 -6.61 5.35
N SER A 67 1.33 -7.32 4.24
CA SER A 67 2.39 -8.07 3.58
C SER A 67 3.46 -7.15 3.00
N SER A 68 3.07 -6.01 2.43
CA SER A 68 4.02 -5.04 1.89
C SER A 68 4.86 -4.43 3.00
N LEU A 69 4.25 -4.04 4.13
CA LEU A 69 4.98 -3.50 5.28
C LEU A 69 5.97 -4.52 5.86
N ALA A 70 5.55 -5.77 6.06
CA ALA A 70 6.41 -6.81 6.60
C ALA A 70 7.62 -7.09 5.70
N LEU A 71 7.40 -7.18 4.38
CA LEU A 71 8.51 -7.37 3.43
C LEU A 71 9.39 -6.13 3.33
N TYR A 72 8.82 -4.93 3.32
CA TYR A 72 9.57 -3.68 3.29
C TYR A 72 10.49 -3.57 4.50
N ASP A 73 9.98 -3.79 5.71
CA ASP A 73 10.77 -3.76 6.96
C ASP A 73 11.96 -4.73 6.90
N ARG A 74 11.72 -5.99 6.50
CA ARG A 74 12.77 -7.03 6.47
C ARG A 74 13.77 -6.88 5.34
N LEU A 75 13.41 -6.22 4.24
CA LEU A 75 14.29 -6.06 3.06
C LEU A 75 15.01 -4.70 3.02
N GLN A 76 14.57 -3.72 3.82
CA GLN A 76 15.22 -2.41 3.97
C GLN A 76 16.36 -2.42 5.01
N ILE A 77 16.45 -3.45 5.84
CA ILE A 77 17.64 -3.68 6.68
C ILE A 77 18.81 -4.00 5.75
N LYS A 78 19.60 -2.97 5.45
CA LYS A 78 20.98 -3.06 4.95
C LYS A 78 21.91 -2.52 6.02
#